data_AF-A0A7I7NZ39-F1
#
_entry.id   AF-A0A7I7NZ39-F1
#
_cell.length_a   1.000
_cell.length_b   1.000
_cell.length_c   1.000
_cell.angle_alpha   90.00
_cell.angle_beta   90.00
_cell.angle_gamma   90.00
#
_symmetry.space_group_name_H-M   'P 1'
#
loop_
_entity.id
_entity.type
_entity.pdbx_description
1 polymer ?
#
loop_
_entity_poly.entity_id
_entity_poly.type
_entity_poly.pdbx_seq_one_letter_code
_entity_poly.pdbx_strand_id
1 'polypeptide(L)'
;MEIGLDAASLMTVAPAPTPVPKPDDDFKLSITRALADQLHSALARLTPAPLSVEELGRLQQRGGVYVLFVDGSRVYVGKADTSLPARLTQHMRKLSGRVGPFARGAVTFVCLYVDEDLEASAPEKLLIKAYIGEGGVPWNNNGFGNKDPGRNRDNTTVKANHFDAQYPINLNFPVALDPAVVGDSNALDCITDLKKRLPYLLRFERGHTHELHAAGLIAPAIELPVRQWMALVVDALPGWLATALPGYVILYKEQNPDRYHSAIAYWRMEPDGVVVERAGQAQQAPAGVIDEGSGGDETVDTSQDDP
;
A
#
# COMPACT_ATOMS: atom_id res chain seq x y z
N MET A 1 -10.71 -45.74 72.42
CA MET A 1 -9.96 -44.63 71.81
C MET A 1 -9.35 -45.21 70.54
N GLU A 2 -9.90 -44.79 69.41
CA GLU A 2 -9.53 -45.19 68.06
C GLU A 2 -8.07 -44.88 67.74
N ILE A 3 -7.50 -45.68 66.84
CA ILE A 3 -6.69 -45.33 65.64
C ILE A 3 -5.86 -46.59 65.28
N GLY A 4 -5.76 -47.06 64.05
CA GLY A 4 -6.32 -46.69 62.77
C GLY A 4 -5.92 -47.81 61.78
N LEU A 5 -6.88 -48.28 60.99
CA LEU A 5 -6.66 -49.23 59.89
C LEU A 5 -6.14 -48.42 58.70
N ASP A 6 -4.89 -48.63 58.28
CA ASP A 6 -4.37 -48.04 57.04
C ASP A 6 -4.57 -49.05 55.91
N ALA A 7 -5.73 -48.94 55.24
CA ALA A 7 -6.03 -49.69 54.04
C ALA A 7 -5.44 -48.94 52.85
N ALA A 8 -4.29 -49.41 52.36
CA ALA A 8 -3.71 -48.97 51.10
C ALA A 8 -4.70 -49.24 49.96
N SER A 9 -5.36 -48.18 49.50
CA SER A 9 -6.28 -48.19 48.37
C SER A 9 -5.47 -48.29 47.08
N LEU A 10 -5.34 -49.50 46.54
CA LEU A 10 -4.88 -49.74 45.18
C LEU A 10 -5.96 -49.26 44.20
N MET A 11 -5.87 -48.00 43.78
CA MET A 11 -6.61 -47.50 42.62
C MET A 11 -6.00 -48.08 41.35
N THR A 12 -6.61 -49.16 40.85
CA THR A 12 -6.35 -49.71 39.52
C THR A 12 -6.80 -48.67 38.47
N VAL A 13 -5.86 -47.96 37.87
CA VAL A 13 -6.10 -47.16 36.67
C VAL A 13 -6.46 -48.12 35.53
N ALA A 14 -7.69 -48.05 35.05
CA ALA A 14 -8.11 -48.83 33.89
C ALA A 14 -7.23 -48.47 32.68
N PRO A 15 -6.73 -49.45 31.91
CA PRO A 15 -5.95 -49.16 30.71
C PRO A 15 -6.80 -48.37 29.73
N ALA A 16 -6.22 -47.30 29.16
CA ALA A 16 -6.87 -46.53 28.11
C ALA A 16 -7.34 -47.48 26.99
N PRO A 17 -8.55 -47.29 26.44
CA PRO A 17 -9.06 -48.18 25.40
C PRO A 17 -8.08 -48.19 24.24
N THR A 18 -7.59 -49.39 23.89
CA THR A 18 -6.78 -49.61 22.69
C THR A 18 -7.55 -49.06 21.49
N PRO A 19 -6.97 -48.13 20.71
CA PRO A 19 -7.65 -47.60 19.53
C PRO A 19 -8.01 -48.76 18.61
N VAL A 20 -9.30 -48.90 18.33
CA VAL A 20 -9.82 -49.93 17.43
C VAL A 20 -9.17 -49.72 16.06
N PRO A 21 -8.53 -50.75 15.46
CA PRO A 21 -7.92 -50.60 14.15
C PRO A 21 -8.99 -50.20 13.13
N LYS A 22 -8.86 -49.02 12.55
CA LYS A 22 -9.78 -48.53 11.51
C LYS A 22 -9.32 -49.06 10.15
N PRO A 23 -10.13 -49.86 9.43
CA PRO A 23 -9.74 -50.48 8.17
C PRO A 23 -9.83 -49.55 6.95
N ASP A 24 -10.35 -48.34 7.14
CA ASP A 24 -10.65 -47.37 6.09
C ASP A 24 -10.13 -45.96 6.43
N ASP A 25 -9.68 -45.24 5.41
CA ASP A 25 -9.34 -43.83 5.48
C ASP A 25 -9.72 -43.13 4.17
N ASP A 26 -9.94 -41.82 4.23
CA ASP A 26 -10.34 -41.01 3.08
C ASP A 26 -9.09 -40.47 2.37
N PHE A 27 -8.79 -41.00 1.19
CA PHE A 27 -7.82 -40.37 0.29
C PHE A 27 -8.48 -39.20 -0.45
N LYS A 28 -7.94 -37.99 -0.27
CA LYS A 28 -8.38 -36.79 -1.02
C LYS A 28 -7.22 -36.22 -1.82
N LEU A 29 -7.29 -36.33 -3.15
CA LEU A 29 -6.38 -35.62 -4.05
C LEU A 29 -6.72 -34.12 -4.00
N SER A 30 -5.78 -33.29 -3.54
CA SER A 30 -5.92 -31.84 -3.54
C SER A 30 -4.94 -31.21 -4.52
N ILE A 31 -5.42 -30.92 -5.73
CA ILE A 31 -4.66 -30.23 -6.76
C ILE A 31 -4.24 -28.84 -6.28
N THR A 32 -5.11 -28.12 -5.56
CA THR A 32 -4.84 -26.80 -5.02
C THR A 32 -3.72 -26.81 -3.98
N ARG A 33 -3.69 -27.80 -3.09
CA ARG A 33 -2.59 -27.96 -2.13
C ARG A 33 -1.28 -28.30 -2.84
N ALA A 34 -1.31 -29.26 -3.77
CA ALA A 34 -0.12 -29.63 -4.53
C ALA A 34 0.46 -28.43 -5.30
N LEU A 35 -0.39 -27.61 -5.91
CA LEU A 35 0.04 -26.38 -6.58
C LEU A 35 0.62 -25.35 -5.61
N ALA A 36 -0.02 -25.15 -4.45
CA ALA A 36 0.50 -24.26 -3.41
C ALA A 36 1.91 -24.68 -2.96
N ASP A 37 2.10 -25.98 -2.69
CA ASP A 37 3.37 -26.54 -2.25
C ASP A 37 4.46 -26.40 -3.33
N GLN A 38 4.09 -26.61 -4.61
CA GLN A 38 5.00 -26.44 -5.75
C GLN A 38 5.41 -24.97 -5.94
N LEU A 39 4.46 -24.03 -5.89
CA LEU A 39 4.73 -22.59 -6.00
C LEU A 39 5.63 -22.11 -4.86
N HIS A 40 5.29 -22.50 -3.63
CA HIS A 40 6.09 -22.18 -2.44
C HIS A 40 7.52 -22.71 -2.58
N SER A 41 7.67 -24.00 -2.92
CA SER A 41 8.96 -24.65 -3.11
C SER A 41 9.78 -24.01 -4.23
N ALA A 42 9.12 -23.58 -5.32
CA ALA A 42 9.78 -22.92 -6.43
C ALA A 42 10.29 -21.53 -6.05
N LEU A 43 9.48 -20.73 -5.34
CA LEU A 43 9.88 -19.41 -4.82
C LEU A 43 11.02 -19.54 -3.80
N ALA A 44 11.00 -20.55 -2.93
CA ALA A 44 12.02 -20.76 -1.90
C ALA A 44 13.42 -21.08 -2.45
N ARG A 45 13.52 -21.55 -3.72
CA ARG A 45 14.80 -21.79 -4.39
C ARG A 45 15.39 -20.52 -5.02
N LEU A 46 14.61 -19.45 -5.14
CA LEU A 46 15.07 -18.19 -5.74
C LEU A 46 15.81 -17.34 -4.71
N THR A 47 16.75 -16.55 -5.19
CA THR A 47 17.44 -15.56 -4.36
C THR A 47 16.73 -14.22 -4.50
N PRO A 48 16.32 -13.56 -3.40
CA PRO A 48 15.70 -12.23 -3.48
C PRO A 48 16.61 -11.21 -4.15
N ALA A 49 16.07 -10.53 -5.17
CA ALA A 49 16.74 -9.45 -5.88
C ALA A 49 16.24 -8.08 -5.39
N PRO A 50 17.07 -7.02 -5.40
CA PRO A 50 16.62 -5.67 -5.04
C PRO A 50 15.46 -5.20 -5.92
N LEU A 51 14.41 -4.64 -5.30
CA LEU A 51 13.31 -4.01 -6.02
C LEU A 51 13.79 -2.68 -6.63
N SER A 52 14.36 -2.76 -7.83
CA SER A 52 15.05 -1.66 -8.50
C SER A 52 14.78 -1.66 -10.00
N VAL A 53 14.95 -0.49 -10.65
CA VAL A 53 14.76 -0.34 -12.11
C VAL A 53 15.62 -1.33 -12.90
N GLU A 54 16.85 -1.58 -12.45
CA GLU A 54 17.79 -2.48 -13.12
C GLU A 54 17.28 -3.93 -13.11
N GLU A 55 16.91 -4.46 -11.94
CA GLU A 55 16.42 -5.84 -11.83
C GLU A 55 15.06 -6.02 -12.50
N LEU A 56 14.17 -5.03 -12.39
CA LEU A 56 12.87 -5.06 -13.06
C LEU A 56 13.00 -5.01 -14.59
N GLY A 57 14.02 -4.33 -15.12
CA GLY A 57 14.33 -4.29 -16.54
C GLY A 57 14.81 -5.63 -17.13
N ARG A 58 15.22 -6.59 -16.28
CA ARG A 58 15.64 -7.94 -16.69
C ARG A 58 14.50 -8.94 -16.74
N LEU A 59 13.35 -8.61 -16.18
CA LEU A 59 12.18 -9.50 -16.14
C LEU A 59 11.45 -9.54 -17.50
N GLN A 60 10.78 -10.66 -17.77
CA GLN A 60 9.90 -10.81 -18.92
C GLN A 60 8.59 -10.06 -18.68
N GLN A 61 8.04 -9.46 -19.74
CA GLN A 61 6.74 -8.79 -19.73
C GLN A 61 5.61 -9.82 -19.75
N ARG A 62 5.44 -10.55 -18.64
CA ARG A 62 4.46 -11.62 -18.47
C ARG A 62 3.82 -11.59 -17.08
N GLY A 63 2.63 -12.17 -16.99
CA GLY A 63 1.92 -12.41 -15.74
C GLY A 63 2.61 -13.41 -14.82
N GLY A 64 2.21 -13.40 -13.55
CA GLY A 64 2.75 -14.30 -12.54
C GLY A 64 2.50 -13.85 -11.11
N VAL A 65 3.24 -14.47 -10.20
CA VAL A 65 3.18 -14.20 -8.75
C VAL A 65 4.54 -13.72 -8.24
N TYR A 66 4.52 -12.92 -7.18
CA TYR A 66 5.73 -12.43 -6.54
C TYR A 66 5.56 -12.33 -5.03
N VAL A 67 6.70 -12.31 -4.35
CA VAL A 67 6.80 -12.09 -2.90
C VAL A 67 7.72 -10.90 -2.67
N LEU A 68 7.27 -9.94 -1.85
CA LEU A 68 8.09 -8.82 -1.40
C LEU A 68 8.62 -9.08 0.00
N PHE A 69 9.83 -8.59 0.23
CA PHE A 69 10.52 -8.65 1.50
C PHE A 69 11.03 -7.27 1.87
N VAL A 70 11.08 -6.98 3.16
CA VAL A 70 11.72 -5.81 3.75
C VAL A 70 12.73 -6.32 4.75
N ASP A 71 14.00 -5.97 4.58
CA ASP A 71 15.12 -6.44 5.42
C ASP A 71 15.10 -7.98 5.59
N GLY A 72 14.84 -8.71 4.50
CA GLY A 72 14.76 -10.17 4.46
C GLY A 72 13.48 -10.79 5.02
N SER A 73 12.60 -9.99 5.64
CA SER A 73 11.31 -10.47 6.16
C SER A 73 10.23 -10.39 5.10
N ARG A 74 9.47 -11.47 4.89
CA ARG A 74 8.31 -11.47 3.98
C ARG A 74 7.26 -10.51 4.47
N VAL A 75 6.79 -9.64 3.57
CA VAL A 75 5.75 -8.66 3.91
C VAL A 75 4.50 -8.81 3.06
N TYR A 76 4.62 -9.20 1.79
CA TYR A 76 3.52 -9.19 0.83
C TYR A 76 3.68 -10.30 -0.21
N VAL A 77 2.58 -10.90 -0.61
CA VAL A 77 2.48 -11.70 -1.83
C VAL A 77 1.51 -11.00 -2.76
N GLY A 78 1.85 -10.92 -4.04
CA GLY A 78 0.95 -10.36 -5.03
C GLY A 78 0.96 -11.14 -6.33
N LYS A 79 0.03 -10.79 -7.21
CA LYS A 79 -0.01 -11.24 -8.60
C LYS A 79 0.03 -10.06 -9.57
N ALA A 80 0.37 -10.37 -10.82
CA ALA A 80 0.17 -9.49 -11.95
C ALA A 80 -0.36 -10.33 -13.11
N ASP A 81 -1.42 -9.88 -13.76
CA ASP A 81 -2.11 -10.66 -14.79
C ASP A 81 -1.37 -10.50 -16.13
N THR A 82 -1.00 -9.27 -16.48
CA THR A 82 -0.30 -9.01 -17.76
C THR A 82 1.22 -8.86 -17.60
N SER A 83 1.69 -8.16 -16.57
CA SER A 83 3.11 -7.79 -16.44
C SER A 83 3.58 -7.66 -15.00
N LEU A 84 4.39 -8.62 -14.56
CA LEU A 84 5.16 -8.55 -13.33
C LEU A 84 6.04 -7.29 -13.25
N PRO A 85 6.86 -6.93 -14.28
CA PRO A 85 7.66 -5.71 -14.24
C PRO A 85 6.81 -4.45 -13.98
N ALA A 86 5.66 -4.31 -14.64
CA ALA A 86 4.79 -3.15 -14.49
C ALA A 86 4.22 -3.07 -13.06
N ARG A 87 3.71 -4.18 -12.53
CA ARG A 87 3.13 -4.22 -11.18
C ARG A 87 4.18 -3.98 -10.10
N LEU A 88 5.36 -4.61 -10.22
CA LEU A 88 6.47 -4.39 -9.30
C LEU A 88 6.99 -2.96 -9.36
N THR A 89 6.99 -2.32 -10.54
CA THR A 89 7.32 -0.90 -10.70
C THR A 89 6.35 0.00 -9.95
N GLN A 90 5.04 -0.32 -9.97
CA GLN A 90 4.04 0.40 -9.18
C GLN A 90 4.34 0.30 -7.68
N HIS A 91 4.69 -0.89 -7.17
CA HIS A 91 5.05 -1.08 -5.76
C HIS A 91 6.35 -0.36 -5.41
N MET A 92 7.37 -0.45 -6.27
CA MET A 92 8.64 0.29 -6.10
C MET A 92 8.38 1.79 -5.99
N ARG A 93 7.58 2.34 -6.89
CA ARG A 93 7.19 3.76 -6.88
C ARG A 93 6.37 4.11 -5.63
N LYS A 94 5.40 3.29 -5.23
CA LYS A 94 4.62 3.52 -4.00
C LYS A 94 5.51 3.59 -2.77
N LEU A 95 6.46 2.67 -2.63
CA LEU A 95 7.35 2.55 -1.47
C LEU A 95 8.39 3.67 -1.41
N SER A 96 8.91 4.15 -2.54
CA SER A 96 9.88 5.26 -2.56
C SER A 96 9.30 6.58 -2.02
N GLY A 97 7.97 6.70 -2.05
CA GLY A 97 7.24 7.84 -1.50
C GLY A 97 6.87 7.75 -0.02
N ARG A 98 7.27 6.68 0.70
CA ARG A 98 6.85 6.45 2.08
C ARG A 98 7.95 6.73 3.09
N VAL A 99 7.54 7.11 4.29
CA VAL A 99 8.38 7.05 5.48
C VAL A 99 8.40 5.61 5.97
N GLY A 100 9.59 5.00 6.06
CA GLY A 100 9.75 3.62 6.48
C GLY A 100 11.14 3.07 6.14
N PRO A 101 11.37 1.77 6.41
CA PRO A 101 12.63 1.08 6.12
C PRO A 101 12.77 0.72 4.62
N PHE A 102 12.57 1.70 3.73
CA PHE A 102 12.56 1.49 2.27
C PHE A 102 13.80 2.07 1.58
N ALA A 103 14.91 2.15 2.30
CA ALA A 103 16.19 2.54 1.73
C ALA A 103 16.56 1.62 0.55
N ARG A 104 17.41 2.10 -0.36
CA ARG A 104 17.83 1.32 -1.54
C ARG A 104 18.37 -0.05 -1.11
N GLY A 105 17.78 -1.11 -1.65
CA GLY A 105 18.16 -2.50 -1.35
C GLY A 105 17.46 -3.12 -0.13
N ALA A 106 16.80 -2.34 0.72
CA ALA A 106 16.03 -2.87 1.86
C ALA A 106 14.80 -3.66 1.39
N VAL A 107 14.21 -3.26 0.26
CA VAL A 107 13.10 -3.98 -0.37
C VAL A 107 13.63 -4.91 -1.44
N THR A 108 13.34 -6.20 -1.30
CA THR A 108 13.72 -7.23 -2.28
C THR A 108 12.50 -8.03 -2.73
N PHE A 109 12.61 -8.74 -3.85
CA PHE A 109 11.53 -9.58 -4.35
C PHE A 109 12.05 -10.89 -4.95
N VAL A 110 11.16 -11.89 -4.99
CA VAL A 110 11.26 -13.04 -5.91
C VAL A 110 9.96 -13.15 -6.70
N CYS A 111 10.00 -13.73 -7.90
CA CYS A 111 8.81 -13.92 -8.71
C CYS A 111 8.87 -15.20 -9.55
N LEU A 112 7.69 -15.71 -9.91
CA LEU A 112 7.50 -16.80 -10.86
C LEU A 112 6.50 -16.36 -11.92
N TYR A 113 6.82 -16.64 -13.18
CA TYR A 113 5.82 -16.57 -14.25
C TYR A 113 4.83 -17.71 -14.08
N VAL A 114 3.55 -17.40 -14.29
CA VAL A 114 2.47 -18.37 -14.23
C VAL A 114 1.78 -18.33 -15.59
N ASP A 115 1.54 -19.49 -16.19
CA ASP A 115 0.79 -19.57 -17.44
C ASP A 115 -0.69 -19.23 -17.21
N GLU A 116 -1.34 -18.64 -18.21
CA GLU A 116 -2.71 -18.10 -18.13
C GLU A 116 -3.73 -19.14 -17.62
N ASP A 117 -3.56 -20.41 -18.01
CA ASP A 117 -4.42 -21.53 -17.57
C ASP A 117 -4.38 -21.78 -16.06
N LEU A 118 -3.31 -21.34 -15.38
CA LEU A 118 -3.14 -21.49 -13.94
C LEU A 118 -3.63 -20.27 -13.15
N GLU A 119 -4.00 -19.15 -13.79
CA GLU A 119 -4.54 -17.97 -13.09
C GLU A 119 -5.86 -18.27 -12.37
N ALA A 120 -6.70 -19.13 -12.96
CA ALA A 120 -7.96 -19.58 -12.39
C ALA A 120 -7.80 -20.25 -11.01
N SER A 121 -6.58 -20.73 -10.68
CA SER A 121 -6.28 -21.36 -9.39
C SER A 121 -6.04 -20.38 -8.24
N ALA A 122 -6.02 -19.07 -8.52
CA ALA A 122 -5.70 -18.00 -7.56
C ALA A 122 -4.38 -18.27 -6.79
N PRO A 123 -3.24 -18.38 -7.50
CA PRO A 123 -1.96 -18.80 -6.92
C PRO A 123 -1.49 -17.89 -5.76
N GLU A 124 -1.79 -16.59 -5.83
CA GLU A 124 -1.58 -15.64 -4.72
C GLU A 124 -2.29 -16.08 -3.42
N LYS A 125 -3.58 -16.43 -3.49
CA LYS A 125 -4.36 -16.85 -2.31
C LYS A 125 -3.83 -18.14 -1.71
N LEU A 126 -3.34 -19.05 -2.55
CA LEU A 126 -2.70 -20.29 -2.12
C LEU A 126 -1.40 -19.99 -1.36
N LEU A 127 -0.56 -19.10 -1.89
CA LEU A 127 0.69 -18.68 -1.25
C LEU A 127 0.46 -17.94 0.07
N ILE A 128 -0.50 -17.01 0.12
CA ILE A 128 -0.87 -16.30 1.37
C ILE A 128 -1.21 -17.32 2.47
N LYS A 129 -2.02 -18.34 2.16
CA LYS A 129 -2.39 -19.40 3.11
C LYS A 129 -1.19 -20.24 3.53
N ALA A 130 -0.31 -20.59 2.59
CA ALA A 130 0.89 -21.37 2.87
C ALA A 130 1.83 -20.65 3.86
N TYR A 131 1.93 -19.32 3.77
CA TYR A 131 2.83 -18.54 4.63
C TYR A 131 2.31 -18.25 6.04
N ILE A 132 1.04 -18.53 6.36
CA ILE A 132 0.46 -18.24 7.70
C ILE A 132 1.29 -18.89 8.82
N GLY A 133 1.75 -20.13 8.62
CA GLY A 133 2.55 -20.87 9.60
C GLY A 133 4.00 -20.40 9.73
N GLU A 134 4.46 -19.48 8.88
CA GLU A 134 5.86 -19.06 8.76
C GLU A 134 6.05 -17.55 8.99
N GLY A 135 5.17 -16.94 9.79
CA GLY A 135 5.17 -15.50 10.08
C GLY A 135 4.25 -14.67 9.18
N GLY A 136 3.64 -15.29 8.17
CA GLY A 136 2.61 -14.67 7.34
C GLY A 136 3.13 -13.60 6.39
N VAL A 137 2.20 -12.79 5.91
CA VAL A 137 2.40 -11.71 4.93
C VAL A 137 1.60 -10.48 5.40
N PRO A 138 2.16 -9.68 6.34
CA PRO A 138 1.41 -8.65 7.06
C PRO A 138 0.76 -7.58 6.18
N TRP A 139 1.25 -7.37 4.95
CA TRP A 139 0.74 -6.35 4.05
C TRP A 139 -0.42 -6.79 3.16
N ASN A 140 -0.72 -8.09 3.08
CA ASN A 140 -1.83 -8.54 2.25
C ASN A 140 -3.15 -7.93 2.73
N ASN A 141 -3.48 -8.13 4.01
CA ASN A 141 -4.77 -7.68 4.58
C ASN A 141 -4.70 -6.31 5.27
N ASN A 142 -3.74 -5.46 4.93
CA ASN A 142 -3.56 -4.16 5.60
C ASN A 142 -3.72 -2.94 4.67
N GLY A 143 -4.17 -3.15 3.44
CA GLY A 143 -4.42 -2.07 2.47
C GLY A 143 -3.21 -1.67 1.63
N PHE A 144 -2.09 -2.40 1.70
CA PHE A 144 -0.96 -2.18 0.79
C PHE A 144 -1.35 -2.35 -0.69
N GLY A 145 -2.21 -3.32 -1.01
CA GLY A 145 -2.70 -3.57 -2.37
C GLY A 145 -3.82 -2.63 -2.84
N ASN A 146 -4.39 -1.82 -1.96
CA ASN A 146 -5.58 -1.01 -2.26
C ASN A 146 -5.29 0.07 -3.32
N LYS A 147 -6.23 0.22 -4.26
CA LYS A 147 -6.31 1.36 -5.18
C LYS A 147 -6.90 2.58 -4.46
N ASP A 148 -6.97 3.71 -5.17
CA ASP A 148 -7.53 4.96 -4.64
C ASP A 148 -8.98 4.77 -4.13
N PRO A 149 -9.27 5.01 -2.83
CA PRO A 149 -10.60 4.83 -2.27
C PRO A 149 -11.65 5.86 -2.74
N GLY A 150 -11.22 6.91 -3.46
CA GLY A 150 -12.10 7.99 -3.92
C GLY A 150 -12.41 9.05 -2.85
N ARG A 151 -12.96 10.19 -3.28
CA ARG A 151 -13.20 11.38 -2.44
C ARG A 151 -14.07 11.11 -1.21
N ASN A 152 -15.04 10.19 -1.32
CA ASN A 152 -15.97 9.87 -0.22
C ASN A 152 -15.29 9.22 0.99
N ARG A 153 -14.04 8.75 0.87
CA ARG A 153 -13.30 8.17 1.98
C ARG A 153 -12.26 9.11 2.60
N ASP A 154 -12.07 10.32 2.06
CA ASP A 154 -11.06 11.29 2.53
C ASP A 154 -11.31 11.74 3.98
N ASN A 155 -12.56 11.75 4.43
CA ASN A 155 -12.97 12.12 5.79
C ASN A 155 -13.02 10.94 6.77
N THR A 156 -12.72 9.72 6.31
CA THR A 156 -12.77 8.53 7.17
C THR A 156 -11.48 8.37 7.96
N THR A 157 -11.60 7.87 9.18
CA THR A 157 -10.45 7.63 10.04
C THR A 157 -9.72 6.37 9.59
N VAL A 158 -8.44 6.49 9.24
CA VAL A 158 -7.60 5.37 8.81
C VAL A 158 -7.32 4.48 10.02
N LYS A 159 -7.45 3.15 9.85
CA LYS A 159 -7.16 2.20 10.94
C LYS A 159 -5.67 2.17 11.28
N ALA A 160 -5.32 2.03 12.55
CA ALA A 160 -3.94 2.02 13.02
C ALA A 160 -3.07 0.90 12.39
N ASN A 161 -3.69 -0.23 12.02
CA ASN A 161 -3.01 -1.33 11.33
C ASN A 161 -3.00 -1.18 9.80
N HIS A 162 -3.50 -0.08 9.23
CA HIS A 162 -3.48 0.15 7.79
C HIS A 162 -2.08 0.53 7.30
N PHE A 163 -1.70 0.10 6.10
CA PHE A 163 -0.40 0.36 5.50
C PHE A 163 -0.05 1.85 5.52
N ASP A 164 -0.97 2.71 5.07
CA ASP A 164 -0.75 4.16 5.02
C ASP A 164 -0.60 4.79 6.42
N ALA A 165 -1.18 4.20 7.47
CA ALA A 165 -1.00 4.66 8.84
C ALA A 165 0.37 4.28 9.41
N GLN A 166 0.87 3.09 9.06
CA GLN A 166 2.18 2.58 9.48
C GLN A 166 3.33 3.21 8.68
N TYR A 167 3.09 3.48 7.40
CA TYR A 167 4.07 3.98 6.44
C TYR A 167 3.48 5.17 5.67
N PRO A 168 3.33 6.32 6.34
CA PRO A 168 2.72 7.49 5.73
C PRO A 168 3.58 8.06 4.61
N ILE A 169 2.98 8.88 3.76
CA ILE A 169 3.68 9.59 2.70
C ILE A 169 4.82 10.47 3.25
N ASN A 170 5.90 10.54 2.50
CA ASN A 170 7.04 11.37 2.82
C ASN A 170 6.83 12.79 2.27
N LEU A 171 6.40 13.72 3.12
CA LEU A 171 6.26 15.14 2.75
C LEU A 171 7.58 15.86 2.48
N ASN A 172 8.71 15.23 2.81
CA ASN A 172 10.04 15.68 2.43
C ASN A 172 10.51 15.06 1.12
N PHE A 173 9.65 14.33 0.40
CA PHE A 173 10.01 13.74 -0.88
C PHE A 173 10.43 14.86 -1.85
N PRO A 174 11.65 14.80 -2.40
CA PRO A 174 12.14 15.81 -3.31
C PRO A 174 11.42 15.75 -4.66
N VAL A 175 10.96 16.90 -5.16
CA VAL A 175 10.36 17.00 -6.50
C VAL A 175 10.85 18.25 -7.22
N ALA A 176 11.36 18.06 -8.43
CA ALA A 176 11.59 19.12 -9.41
C ALA A 176 10.55 19.02 -10.52
N LEU A 177 9.97 20.16 -10.93
CA LEU A 177 9.02 20.21 -12.03
C LEU A 177 9.71 20.03 -13.38
N ASP A 178 8.89 19.81 -14.41
CA ASP A 178 9.36 19.86 -15.79
C ASP A 178 9.94 21.25 -16.13
N PRO A 179 11.08 21.34 -16.84
CA PRO A 179 11.61 22.62 -17.30
C PRO A 179 10.59 23.46 -18.08
N ALA A 180 9.61 22.85 -18.75
CA ALA A 180 8.54 23.57 -19.44
C ALA A 180 7.51 24.25 -18.52
N VAL A 181 7.46 23.86 -17.24
CA VAL A 181 6.51 24.37 -16.23
C VAL A 181 7.17 25.37 -15.27
N VAL A 182 8.50 25.43 -15.23
CA VAL A 182 9.30 26.31 -14.37
C VAL A 182 9.23 27.78 -14.82
N GLY A 183 9.30 28.72 -13.87
CA GLY A 183 9.25 30.17 -14.11
C GLY A 183 7.84 30.74 -13.94
N ASP A 184 7.46 31.67 -14.81
CA ASP A 184 6.12 32.26 -14.83
C ASP A 184 5.10 31.22 -15.30
N SER A 185 4.43 30.58 -14.35
CA SER A 185 3.51 29.46 -14.58
C SER A 185 2.16 29.72 -13.92
N ASN A 186 1.29 28.71 -13.90
CA ASN A 186 0.04 28.74 -13.16
C ASN A 186 -0.11 27.50 -12.25
N ALA A 187 -1.01 27.60 -11.27
CA ALA A 187 -1.21 26.54 -10.30
C ALA A 187 -1.67 25.23 -10.95
N LEU A 188 -2.53 25.26 -11.97
CA LEU A 188 -3.01 24.06 -12.65
C LEU A 188 -1.87 23.25 -13.28
N ASP A 189 -0.97 23.90 -14.03
CA ASP A 189 0.16 23.24 -14.69
C ASP A 189 1.13 22.67 -13.65
N CYS A 190 1.43 23.44 -12.61
CA CYS A 190 2.29 23.00 -11.52
C CYS A 190 1.71 21.78 -10.78
N ILE A 191 0.43 21.83 -10.39
CA ILE A 191 -0.23 20.71 -9.69
C ILE A 191 -0.31 19.46 -10.60
N THR A 192 -0.56 19.66 -11.90
CA THR A 192 -0.65 18.57 -12.87
C THR A 192 0.70 17.89 -13.06
N ASP A 193 1.78 18.64 -13.15
CA ASP A 193 3.13 18.09 -13.25
C ASP A 193 3.58 17.43 -11.94
N LEU A 194 3.32 18.06 -10.78
CA LEU A 194 3.54 17.43 -9.47
C LEU A 194 2.83 16.08 -9.38
N LYS A 195 1.55 16.01 -9.77
CA LYS A 195 0.78 14.77 -9.76
C LYS A 195 1.42 13.66 -10.60
N LYS A 196 2.05 13.99 -11.73
CA LYS A 196 2.75 13.01 -12.58
C LYS A 196 4.04 12.51 -11.96
N ARG A 197 4.71 13.33 -11.15
CA ARG A 197 6.03 13.06 -10.57
C ARG A 197 5.98 12.42 -9.19
N LEU A 198 4.92 12.67 -8.43
CA LEU A 198 4.81 12.16 -7.08
C LEU A 198 4.69 10.62 -7.02
N PRO A 199 5.35 9.98 -6.04
CA PRO A 199 5.24 8.53 -5.79
C PRO A 199 3.93 8.12 -5.09
N TYR A 200 3.05 9.08 -4.83
CA TYR A 200 1.74 8.89 -4.24
C TYR A 200 0.74 9.84 -4.90
N LEU A 201 -0.55 9.60 -4.67
CA LEU A 201 -1.60 10.41 -5.26
C LEU A 201 -1.52 11.87 -4.79
N LEU A 202 -1.65 12.79 -5.74
CA LEU A 202 -2.06 14.16 -5.51
C LEU A 202 -3.41 14.34 -6.19
N ARG A 203 -4.45 14.57 -5.40
CA ARG A 203 -5.80 14.80 -5.89
C ARG A 203 -6.17 16.26 -5.71
N PHE A 204 -6.84 16.82 -6.70
CA PHE A 204 -7.38 18.16 -6.64
C PHE A 204 -8.76 18.25 -7.28
N GLU A 205 -9.52 19.27 -6.92
CA GLU A 205 -10.87 19.49 -7.42
C GLU A 205 -10.87 20.02 -8.86
N ARG A 206 -11.37 19.20 -9.80
CA ARG A 206 -11.46 19.55 -11.23
C ARG A 206 -12.59 20.53 -11.56
N GLY A 207 -13.52 20.79 -10.63
CA GLY A 207 -14.60 21.75 -10.83
C GLY A 207 -14.15 23.21 -10.91
N HIS A 208 -12.87 23.49 -10.61
CA HIS A 208 -12.30 24.82 -10.53
C HIS A 208 -11.09 25.02 -11.46
N THR A 209 -10.99 24.25 -12.55
CA THR A 209 -9.85 24.32 -13.49
C THR A 209 -9.57 25.74 -13.99
N HIS A 210 -10.60 26.55 -14.27
CA HIS A 210 -10.41 27.94 -14.71
C HIS A 210 -9.73 28.81 -13.64
N GLU A 211 -10.11 28.64 -12.37
CA GLU A 211 -9.50 29.35 -11.24
C GLU A 211 -8.06 28.87 -11.01
N LEU A 212 -7.81 27.56 -11.08
CA LEU A 212 -6.47 26.98 -10.97
C LEU A 212 -5.52 27.47 -12.09
N HIS A 213 -6.04 27.62 -13.31
CA HIS A 213 -5.28 28.12 -14.45
C HIS A 213 -5.05 29.65 -14.37
N ALA A 214 -6.01 30.40 -13.83
CA ALA A 214 -5.87 31.85 -13.66
C ALA A 214 -4.93 32.24 -12.52
N ALA A 215 -4.72 31.36 -11.55
CA ALA A 215 -3.81 31.56 -10.44
C ALA A 215 -2.34 31.46 -10.90
N GLY A 216 -1.69 32.62 -11.05
CA GLY A 216 -0.27 32.70 -11.37
C GLY A 216 0.59 32.13 -10.24
N LEU A 217 1.63 31.37 -10.61
CA LEU A 217 2.57 30.76 -9.68
C LEU A 217 3.98 30.84 -10.27
N ILE A 218 4.93 31.36 -9.49
CA ILE A 218 6.35 31.35 -9.86
C ILE A 218 6.94 30.00 -9.47
N ALA A 219 7.10 29.12 -10.45
CA ALA A 219 7.58 27.76 -10.25
C ALA A 219 9.12 27.74 -10.14
N PRO A 220 9.70 27.39 -8.98
CA PRO A 220 11.14 27.38 -8.80
C PRO A 220 11.84 26.33 -9.69
N ALA A 221 12.98 26.71 -10.25
CA ALA A 221 13.87 25.85 -11.06
C ALA A 221 14.74 24.90 -10.21
N ILE A 222 14.28 24.56 -9.00
CA ILE A 222 15.01 23.74 -8.03
C ILE A 222 14.11 22.64 -7.49
N GLU A 223 14.74 21.59 -6.97
CA GLU A 223 14.04 20.54 -6.27
C GLU A 223 13.57 21.04 -4.91
N LEU A 224 12.27 20.92 -4.64
CA LEU A 224 11.68 21.26 -3.35
C LEU A 224 11.01 20.04 -2.73
N PRO A 225 10.99 19.93 -1.39
CA PRO A 225 10.16 18.95 -0.71
C PRO A 225 8.68 19.28 -0.92
N VAL A 226 7.83 18.24 -0.96
CA VAL A 226 6.38 18.40 -1.21
C VAL A 226 5.71 19.40 -0.27
N ARG A 227 6.12 19.47 1.00
CA ARG A 227 5.61 20.48 1.94
C ARG A 227 5.77 21.93 1.45
N GLN A 228 6.87 22.24 0.77
CA GLN A 228 7.14 23.57 0.26
C GLN A 228 6.34 23.82 -1.03
N TRP A 229 6.18 22.79 -1.87
CA TRP A 229 5.26 22.86 -3.00
C TRP A 229 3.82 23.15 -2.56
N MET A 230 3.33 22.51 -1.49
CA MET A 230 1.98 22.77 -0.98
C MET A 230 1.83 24.19 -0.45
N ALA A 231 2.85 24.74 0.21
CA ALA A 231 2.85 26.13 0.62
C ALA A 231 2.75 27.10 -0.57
N LEU A 232 3.56 26.90 -1.62
CA LEU A 232 3.53 27.73 -2.83
C LEU A 232 2.20 27.65 -3.57
N VAL A 233 1.62 26.44 -3.67
CA VAL A 233 0.34 26.23 -4.35
C VAL A 233 -0.80 26.90 -3.58
N VAL A 234 -0.84 26.79 -2.25
CA VAL A 234 -1.87 27.42 -1.43
C VAL A 234 -1.72 28.94 -1.40
N ASP A 235 -0.50 29.47 -1.50
CA ASP A 235 -0.24 30.91 -1.59
C ASP A 235 -0.86 31.51 -2.86
N ALA A 236 -0.72 30.81 -3.99
CA ALA A 236 -1.35 31.18 -5.25
C ALA A 236 -2.88 30.99 -5.26
N LEU A 237 -3.44 30.24 -4.30
CA LEU A 237 -4.84 29.82 -4.27
C LEU A 237 -5.54 30.16 -2.94
N PRO A 238 -5.84 31.45 -2.67
CA PRO A 238 -6.59 31.84 -1.48
C PRO A 238 -7.93 31.10 -1.36
N GLY A 239 -8.25 30.62 -0.16
CA GLY A 239 -9.49 29.87 0.11
C GLY A 239 -9.42 28.38 -0.26
N TRP A 240 -8.27 27.88 -0.68
CA TRP A 240 -8.00 26.46 -0.84
C TRP A 240 -7.28 25.87 0.37
N LEU A 241 -7.51 24.59 0.60
CA LEU A 241 -6.89 23.80 1.65
C LEU A 241 -6.16 22.62 1.01
N ALA A 242 -4.84 22.58 1.21
CA ALA A 242 -4.06 21.38 0.95
C ALA A 242 -4.01 20.53 2.24
N THR A 243 -4.34 19.25 2.15
CA THR A 243 -4.33 18.34 3.29
C THR A 243 -3.51 17.10 2.94
N ALA A 244 -2.50 16.81 3.74
CA ALA A 244 -1.78 15.56 3.69
C ALA A 244 -2.54 14.52 4.53
N LEU A 245 -3.10 13.51 3.86
CA LEU A 245 -3.59 12.29 4.49
C LEU A 245 -2.44 11.27 4.58
N PRO A 246 -2.57 10.20 5.37
CA PRO A 246 -1.46 9.26 5.54
C PRO A 246 -0.99 8.63 4.21
N GLY A 247 -1.88 8.43 3.24
CA GLY A 247 -1.56 7.80 1.96
C GLY A 247 -1.34 8.71 0.75
N TYR A 248 -1.78 9.97 0.81
CA TYR A 248 -1.83 10.90 -0.34
C TYR A 248 -2.11 12.34 0.09
N VAL A 249 -1.98 13.27 -0.86
CA VAL A 249 -2.32 14.68 -0.65
C VAL A 249 -3.58 15.04 -1.42
N ILE A 250 -4.45 15.82 -0.80
CA ILE A 250 -5.63 16.43 -1.42
C ILE A 250 -5.52 17.95 -1.43
N LEU A 251 -6.08 18.58 -2.46
CA LEU A 251 -6.19 20.03 -2.60
C LEU A 251 -7.62 20.38 -3.02
N TYR A 252 -8.40 20.98 -2.11
CA TYR A 252 -9.81 21.29 -2.34
C TYR A 252 -10.15 22.72 -1.96
N LYS A 253 -11.22 23.24 -2.58
CA LYS A 253 -11.78 24.54 -2.23
C LYS A 253 -12.67 24.40 -0.99
N GLU A 254 -12.01 24.38 0.15
CA GLU A 254 -12.57 24.11 1.48
C GLU A 254 -11.74 24.88 2.50
N GLN A 255 -12.30 25.22 3.65
CA GLN A 255 -11.56 25.95 4.70
C GLN A 255 -11.54 25.25 6.06
N ASN A 256 -12.31 24.17 6.22
CA ASN A 256 -12.35 23.42 7.47
C ASN A 256 -11.36 22.23 7.47
N PRO A 257 -10.15 22.38 8.07
CA PRO A 257 -9.20 21.26 8.17
C PRO A 257 -9.70 20.13 9.06
N ASP A 258 -10.61 20.39 10.01
CA ASP A 258 -11.11 19.39 10.96
C ASP A 258 -12.00 18.34 10.30
N ARG A 259 -12.39 18.54 9.04
CA ARG A 259 -13.10 17.56 8.22
C ARG A 259 -12.27 16.29 7.95
N TYR A 260 -10.94 16.39 8.03
CA TYR A 260 -10.02 15.32 7.68
C TYR A 260 -9.32 14.77 8.93
N HIS A 261 -10.04 13.94 9.70
CA HIS A 261 -9.55 13.44 10.99
C HIS A 261 -8.18 12.74 10.90
N SER A 262 -7.92 12.01 9.80
CA SER A 262 -6.67 11.30 9.58
C SER A 262 -5.51 12.19 9.09
N ALA A 263 -5.74 13.48 8.86
CA ALA A 263 -4.74 14.37 8.31
C ALA A 263 -3.48 14.39 9.18
N ILE A 264 -2.31 14.28 8.55
CA ILE A 264 -1.01 14.39 9.21
C ILE A 264 -0.52 15.85 9.21
N ALA A 265 -0.86 16.60 8.17
CA ALA A 265 -0.57 18.03 8.04
C ALA A 265 -1.58 18.69 7.09
N TYR A 266 -1.70 20.02 7.19
CA TYR A 266 -2.44 20.82 6.22
C TYR A 266 -1.81 22.20 6.02
N TRP A 267 -2.11 22.81 4.87
CA TRP A 267 -1.71 24.16 4.50
C TRP A 267 -2.94 24.98 4.17
N ARG A 268 -3.02 26.17 4.75
CA ARG A 268 -4.07 27.15 4.47
C ARG A 268 -3.49 28.55 4.55
N MET A 269 -4.13 29.47 3.84
CA MET A 269 -3.92 30.90 4.05
C MET A 269 -4.68 31.36 5.29
N GLU A 270 -4.00 31.98 6.24
CA GLU A 270 -4.61 32.61 7.42
C GLU A 270 -5.21 33.98 7.05
N PRO A 271 -6.07 34.58 7.91
CA PRO A 271 -6.69 35.88 7.64
C PRO A 271 -5.71 37.05 7.44
N ASP A 272 -4.45 36.90 7.88
CA ASP A 272 -3.38 37.87 7.67
C ASP A 272 -2.69 37.74 6.30
N GLY A 273 -3.15 36.80 5.46
CA GLY A 273 -2.61 36.53 4.13
C GLY A 273 -1.39 35.61 4.12
N VAL A 274 -0.98 35.07 5.27
CA VAL A 274 0.19 34.19 5.36
C VAL A 274 -0.24 32.73 5.24
N VAL A 275 0.45 31.97 4.37
CA VAL A 275 0.28 30.52 4.32
C VAL A 275 1.01 29.86 5.48
N VAL A 276 0.29 29.04 6.25
CA VAL A 276 0.85 28.28 7.36
C VAL A 276 0.72 26.79 7.12
N GLU A 277 1.77 26.05 7.48
CA GLU A 277 1.68 24.62 7.70
C GLU A 277 1.26 24.36 9.15
N ARG A 278 0.31 23.45 9.36
CA ARG A 278 -0.13 23.00 10.68
C ARG A 278 -0.17 21.48 10.71
N ALA A 279 0.08 20.91 11.89
CA ALA A 279 -0.17 19.50 12.12
C ALA A 279 -1.68 19.22 12.00
N GLY A 280 -2.02 18.11 11.33
CA GLY A 280 -3.39 17.60 11.35
C GLY A 280 -3.68 16.85 12.65
N GLN A 281 -4.92 16.38 12.82
CA GLN A 281 -5.33 15.68 14.03
C GLN A 281 -4.68 14.29 14.17
N ALA A 282 -4.20 13.72 13.06
CA ALA A 282 -3.58 12.40 12.97
C ALA A 282 -4.38 11.29 13.66
N GLN A 283 -5.71 11.41 13.69
CA GLN A 283 -6.57 10.44 14.34
C GLN A 283 -6.55 9.13 13.57
N GLN A 284 -6.48 8.04 14.32
CA GLN A 284 -6.53 6.68 13.78
C GLN A 284 -7.65 5.91 14.45
N ALA A 285 -8.38 5.12 13.67
CA ALA A 285 -9.32 4.16 14.23
C ALA A 285 -8.53 3.00 14.85
N PRO A 286 -9.07 2.30 15.86
CA PRO A 286 -8.46 1.09 16.38
C PRO A 286 -8.14 0.08 15.28
N ALA A 287 -7.11 -0.74 15.50
CA ALA A 287 -6.79 -1.82 14.58
C ALA A 287 -8.01 -2.72 14.32
N GLY A 288 -8.18 -3.16 13.08
CA GLY A 288 -9.30 -4.02 12.73
C GLY A 288 -9.19 -4.56 11.31
N VAL A 289 -10.21 -5.29 10.86
CA VAL A 289 -10.25 -5.87 9.51
C VAL A 289 -10.27 -4.75 8.47
N ILE A 290 -9.32 -4.74 7.55
CA ILE A 290 -9.27 -3.77 6.46
C ILE A 290 -9.92 -4.44 5.25
N ASP A 291 -10.98 -3.81 4.74
CA ASP A 291 -11.68 -4.29 3.56
C ASP A 291 -10.80 -4.03 2.33
N GLU A 292 -10.25 -5.11 1.78
CA GLU A 292 -9.63 -5.10 0.46
C GLU A 292 -10.76 -4.95 -0.56
N GLY A 293 -11.13 -3.71 -0.86
CA GLY A 293 -12.07 -3.43 -1.93
C GLY A 293 -11.62 -4.21 -3.16
N SER A 294 -12.51 -5.05 -3.70
CA SER A 294 -12.27 -5.99 -4.79
C SER A 294 -11.75 -5.24 -6.02
N GLY A 295 -10.44 -5.02 -6.06
CA GLY A 295 -9.73 -4.41 -7.18
C GLY A 295 -9.57 -5.46 -8.26
N GLY A 296 -10.68 -5.74 -8.96
CA GLY A 296 -10.60 -6.32 -10.30
C GLY A 296 -9.65 -5.46 -11.13
N ASP A 297 -8.84 -6.14 -11.94
CA ASP A 297 -7.90 -5.54 -12.86
C ASP A 297 -8.68 -4.93 -14.03
N GLU A 298 -9.42 -3.85 -13.78
CA GLU A 298 -9.87 -2.99 -14.86
C GLU A 298 -8.67 -2.19 -15.32
N THR A 299 -8.28 -2.50 -16.56
CA THR A 299 -7.34 -1.78 -17.40
C THR A 299 -7.57 -0.28 -17.25
N VAL A 300 -6.49 0.46 -16.97
CA VAL A 300 -6.49 1.91 -17.14
C VAL A 300 -6.71 2.15 -18.63
N ASP A 301 -7.95 2.45 -19.00
CA ASP A 301 -8.27 2.93 -20.34
C ASP A 301 -7.64 4.32 -20.48
N THR A 302 -6.51 4.39 -21.16
CA THR A 302 -5.85 5.63 -21.58
C THR A 302 -6.48 6.21 -22.85
N SER A 303 -7.68 5.79 -23.23
CA SER A 303 -8.35 6.27 -24.45
C SER A 303 -9.43 7.29 -24.12
N GLN A 304 -9.00 8.52 -23.81
CA GLN A 304 -9.76 9.72 -24.18
C GLN A 304 -8.76 10.88 -24.22
N ASP A 305 -7.86 10.76 -25.21
CA ASP A 305 -7.06 11.85 -25.75
C ASP A 305 -7.95 12.70 -26.69
N ASP A 306 -7.90 14.01 -26.41
CA ASP A 306 -8.16 15.20 -27.22
C ASP A 306 -9.57 15.52 -27.79
N PRO A 307 -9.89 16.82 -27.98
CA PRO A 307 -9.34 18.05 -27.37
C PRO A 307 -10.30 18.78 -26.41
#